data_AF-A0A4V6P656-F1
#
_entry.id   AF-A0A4V6P656-F1
#
_cell.length_a   1.000
_cell.length_b   1.000
_cell.length_c   1.000
_cell.angle_alpha   90.00
_cell.angle_beta   90.00
_cell.angle_gamma   90.00
#
_symmetry.space_group_name_H-M   'P 1'
#
loop_
_entity.id
_entity.type
_entity.pdbx_description
1 polymer ?
#
loop_
_entity_poly.entity_id
_entity_poly.type
_entity_poly.pdbx_seq_one_letter_code
_entity_poly.pdbx_strand_id
1 'polypeptide(L)'
;MRKIMFLFVALLAMVSSFASVTPTDVPKNANNIMIPVGSTGKAISLKALSTISIKEYEQMSGRHLGMFDRMGFKKAQKQLRKNIATDGTLKGKLAKRTEGEGFSIGGFALGFFLGLIGVLIAYVAFSDEGKSNRIKWSWIGLGAAVLLSIILVVAVFSSVKNSVD
;
A
#
# COMPACT_ATOMS: atom_id res chain seq x y z
N MET A 1 6.78 39.90 -8.71
CA MET A 1 7.38 39.48 -7.42
C MET A 1 6.39 38.87 -6.42
N ARG A 2 5.22 39.48 -6.16
CA ARG A 2 4.20 38.92 -5.22
C ARG A 2 3.87 37.44 -5.46
N LYS A 3 3.63 37.02 -6.72
CA LYS A 3 3.32 35.61 -7.08
C LYS A 3 4.43 34.62 -6.71
N ILE A 4 5.70 35.02 -6.87
CA ILE A 4 6.88 34.21 -6.52
C ILE A 4 7.05 34.13 -4.99
N MET A 5 6.78 35.23 -4.28
CA MET A 5 6.81 35.27 -2.83
C MET A 5 5.73 34.37 -2.21
N PHE A 6 4.52 34.34 -2.79
CA PHE A 6 3.46 33.42 -2.36
C PHE A 6 3.83 31.94 -2.55
N LEU A 7 4.53 31.62 -3.65
CA LEU A 7 5.00 30.25 -3.93
C LEU A 7 6.03 29.80 -2.89
N PHE A 8 6.95 30.69 -2.52
CA PHE A 8 7.98 30.42 -1.52
C PHE A 8 7.41 30.24 -0.11
N VAL A 9 6.42 31.07 0.27
CA VAL A 9 5.74 30.97 1.56
C VAL A 9 4.88 29.71 1.64
N ALA A 10 4.19 29.33 0.56
CA ALA A 10 3.44 28.08 0.49
C ALA A 10 4.34 26.83 0.62
N LEU A 11 5.53 26.88 0.01
CA LEU A 11 6.53 25.81 0.13
C LEU A 11 7.05 25.66 1.56
N LEU A 12 7.29 26.76 2.27
CA LEU A 12 7.74 26.75 3.67
C LEU A 12 6.64 26.27 4.64
N ALA A 13 5.38 26.60 4.38
CA ALA A 13 4.26 26.18 5.23
C ALA A 13 4.05 24.65 5.24
N MET A 14 4.34 23.96 4.13
CA MET A 14 4.22 22.50 4.02
C MET A 14 5.18 21.71 4.93
N VAL A 15 6.28 22.31 5.41
CA VAL A 15 7.29 21.62 6.23
C VAL A 15 6.88 21.50 7.71
N SER A 16 5.84 22.21 8.16
CA SER A 16 5.56 22.36 9.60
C SER A 16 4.59 21.34 10.21
N SER A 17 3.99 20.44 9.42
CA SER A 17 2.99 19.48 9.92
C SER A 17 3.44 18.03 9.75
N PHE A 18 4.29 17.55 10.64
CA PHE A 18 4.64 16.13 10.73
C PHE A 18 4.11 15.53 12.04
N ALA A 19 2.92 14.92 11.96
CA ALA A 19 2.45 13.98 12.98
C ALA A 19 3.02 12.59 12.68
N SER A 20 3.71 12.01 13.65
CA SER A 20 4.25 10.65 13.59
C SER A 20 3.09 9.64 13.69
N VAL A 21 2.87 8.87 12.63
CA VAL A 21 1.92 7.75 12.62
C VAL A 21 2.73 6.46 12.78
N THR A 22 2.70 5.88 13.97
CA THR A 22 3.30 4.56 14.20
C THR A 22 2.37 3.49 13.63
N PRO A 23 2.87 2.60 12.76
CA PRO A 23 2.09 1.43 12.33
C PRO A 23 1.83 0.55 13.55
N THR A 24 0.56 0.33 13.89
CA THR A 24 0.17 -0.69 14.85
C THR A 24 0.24 -2.06 14.19
N ASP A 25 1.11 -2.93 14.68
CA ASP A 25 1.16 -4.36 14.35
C ASP A 25 -0.12 -5.04 14.83
N VAL A 26 -1.14 -5.04 13.97
CA VAL A 26 -2.36 -5.82 14.21
C VAL A 26 -2.01 -7.29 13.99
N PRO A 27 -2.19 -8.19 14.97
CA PRO A 27 -1.85 -9.60 14.81
C PRO A 27 -2.59 -10.20 13.62
N LYS A 28 -1.82 -10.66 12.62
CA LYS A 28 -2.28 -11.21 11.34
C LYS A 28 -2.88 -12.60 11.49
N ASN A 29 -4.04 -12.66 12.14
CA ASN A 29 -4.77 -13.91 12.33
C ASN A 29 -5.66 -14.21 11.11
N ALA A 30 -5.54 -15.42 10.56
CA ALA A 30 -6.34 -15.92 9.44
C ALA A 30 -7.84 -16.02 9.74
N ASN A 31 -8.24 -15.96 11.01
CA ASN A 31 -9.65 -15.86 11.42
C ASN A 31 -10.24 -14.48 11.14
N ASN A 32 -9.42 -13.43 11.19
CA ASN A 32 -9.88 -12.04 11.11
C ASN A 32 -9.75 -11.47 9.70
N ILE A 33 -9.00 -12.13 8.81
CA ILE A 33 -8.82 -11.71 7.43
C ILE A 33 -9.92 -12.32 6.56
N MET A 34 -10.88 -11.48 6.20
CA MET A 34 -12.05 -11.84 5.40
C MET A 34 -11.78 -11.55 3.92
N ILE A 35 -12.04 -12.52 3.04
CA ILE A 35 -11.90 -12.39 1.59
C ILE A 35 -13.27 -12.54 0.93
N PRO A 36 -13.68 -11.61 0.05
CA PRO A 36 -14.92 -11.75 -0.70
C PRO A 36 -14.83 -12.93 -1.67
N VAL A 37 -15.89 -13.73 -1.73
CA VAL A 37 -15.98 -14.88 -2.63
C VAL A 37 -17.03 -14.65 -3.71
N GLY A 38 -16.55 -14.58 -4.96
CA GLY A 38 -17.40 -14.45 -6.13
C GLY A 38 -18.18 -13.14 -6.20
N SER A 39 -19.31 -13.16 -6.91
CA SER A 39 -20.16 -11.99 -7.15
C SER A 39 -21.27 -11.81 -6.11
N THR A 40 -21.35 -12.68 -5.11
CA THR A 40 -22.45 -12.70 -4.12
C THR A 40 -22.25 -11.72 -2.96
N GLY A 41 -21.09 -11.06 -2.89
CA GLY A 41 -20.74 -10.15 -1.79
C GLY A 41 -20.48 -10.84 -0.45
N LYS A 42 -20.51 -12.18 -0.40
CA LYS A 42 -20.21 -12.94 0.83
C LYS A 42 -18.70 -12.96 1.06
N ALA A 43 -18.28 -12.82 2.30
CA ALA A 43 -16.88 -12.90 2.70
C ALA A 43 -16.62 -14.13 3.57
N ILE A 44 -15.50 -14.81 3.34
CA ILE A 44 -15.05 -15.95 4.13
C ILE A 44 -13.66 -15.68 4.71
N SER A 45 -13.42 -16.12 5.95
CA SER A 45 -12.09 -16.00 6.54
C SER A 45 -11.07 -16.87 5.82
N LEU A 46 -9.80 -16.45 5.83
CA LEU A 46 -8.70 -17.25 5.26
C LEU A 46 -8.65 -18.67 5.83
N LYS A 47 -8.94 -18.83 7.13
CA LYS A 47 -8.99 -20.15 7.78
C LYS A 47 -10.16 -20.99 7.25
N ALA A 48 -11.35 -20.42 7.16
CA ALA A 48 -12.52 -21.13 6.64
C ALA A 48 -12.34 -21.50 5.15
N LEU A 49 -11.74 -20.63 4.33
CA LEU A 49 -11.42 -20.92 2.93
C LEU A 49 -10.44 -22.10 2.79
N SER A 50 -9.51 -22.25 3.74
CA SER A 50 -8.58 -23.37 3.73
C SER A 50 -9.25 -24.73 4.00
N THR A 51 -10.42 -24.75 4.65
CA THR A 51 -11.10 -25.96 5.13
C THR A 51 -12.39 -26.30 4.38
N ILE A 52 -13.03 -25.31 3.77
CA ILE A 52 -14.31 -25.45 3.06
C ILE A 52 -14.25 -26.46 1.90
N SER A 53 -15.38 -27.11 1.62
CA SER A 53 -15.50 -27.98 0.44
C SER A 53 -15.68 -27.18 -0.86
N ILE A 54 -15.38 -27.83 -1.99
CA ILE A 54 -15.61 -27.24 -3.33
C ILE A 54 -17.08 -26.88 -3.53
N LYS A 55 -18.00 -27.75 -3.09
CA LYS A 55 -19.44 -27.56 -3.27
C LYS A 55 -19.95 -26.34 -2.50
N GLU A 56 -19.54 -26.19 -1.25
CA GLU A 56 -19.89 -25.02 -0.44
C GLU A 56 -19.24 -23.74 -0.99
N TYR A 57 -18.00 -23.83 -1.50
CA TYR A 57 -17.36 -22.70 -2.17
C TYR A 57 -18.10 -22.28 -3.44
N GLU A 58 -18.55 -23.22 -4.27
CA GLU A 58 -19.37 -22.95 -5.47
C GLU A 58 -20.71 -22.29 -5.09
N GLN A 59 -21.35 -22.77 -4.02
CA GLN A 59 -22.59 -22.17 -3.48
C GLN A 59 -22.39 -20.73 -2.98
N MET A 60 -21.28 -20.48 -2.28
CA MET A 60 -21.00 -19.13 -1.77
C MET A 60 -20.54 -18.18 -2.86
N SER A 61 -19.69 -18.64 -3.79
CA SER A 61 -19.15 -17.81 -4.86
C SER A 61 -20.14 -17.59 -6.01
N GLY A 62 -21.22 -18.37 -6.07
CA GLY A 62 -22.20 -18.33 -7.17
C GLY A 62 -21.65 -18.82 -8.51
N ARG A 63 -20.45 -19.42 -8.51
CA ARG A 63 -19.76 -19.90 -9.71
C ARG A 63 -19.41 -21.37 -9.58
N HIS A 64 -19.79 -22.17 -10.57
CA HIS A 64 -19.34 -23.55 -10.66
C HIS A 64 -17.87 -23.62 -11.09
N LEU A 65 -17.07 -24.45 -10.44
CA LEU A 65 -15.66 -24.61 -10.77
C LEU A 65 -15.50 -25.75 -11.77
N GLY A 66 -14.91 -25.46 -12.93
CA GLY A 66 -14.48 -26.49 -13.89
C GLY A 66 -13.39 -27.41 -13.31
N MET A 67 -13.03 -28.49 -14.00
CA MET A 67 -12.04 -29.45 -13.49
C MET A 67 -10.68 -28.81 -13.18
N PHE A 68 -10.21 -27.90 -14.03
CA PHE A 68 -8.95 -27.17 -13.82
C PHE A 68 -9.04 -26.18 -12.65
N ASP A 69 -10.17 -25.49 -12.52
CA ASP A 69 -10.43 -24.59 -11.39
C ASP A 69 -10.47 -25.33 -10.07
N ARG A 70 -11.06 -26.54 -10.04
CA ARG A 70 -11.07 -27.41 -8.85
C ARG A 70 -9.66 -27.84 -8.45
N MET A 71 -8.80 -28.14 -9.42
CA MET A 71 -7.40 -28.48 -9.16
C MET A 71 -6.63 -27.26 -8.64
N GLY A 72 -6.82 -26.09 -9.25
CA GLY A 72 -6.25 -24.82 -8.77
C GLY A 72 -6.71 -24.48 -7.36
N PHE A 73 -8.00 -24.65 -7.06
CA PHE A 73 -8.58 -24.43 -5.75
C PHE A 73 -7.97 -25.35 -4.68
N LYS A 74 -7.84 -26.66 -4.95
CA LYS A 74 -7.18 -27.59 -4.03
C LYS A 74 -5.71 -27.24 -3.79
N LYS A 75 -5.00 -26.79 -4.82
CA LYS A 75 -3.62 -26.32 -4.70
C LYS A 75 -3.53 -25.07 -3.82
N ALA A 76 -4.44 -24.11 -4.01
CA ALA A 76 -4.55 -22.91 -3.19
C ALA A 76 -4.90 -23.25 -1.73
N GLN A 77 -5.84 -24.16 -1.47
CA GLN A 77 -6.16 -24.65 -0.12
C GLN A 77 -4.95 -25.32 0.54
N LYS A 78 -4.20 -26.14 -0.19
CA LYS A 78 -2.97 -26.77 0.32
C LYS A 78 -1.92 -25.72 0.71
N GLN A 79 -1.78 -24.65 -0.07
CA GLN A 79 -0.90 -23.53 0.25
C GLN A 79 -1.39 -22.73 1.47
N LEU A 80 -2.70 -22.49 1.59
CA LEU A 80 -3.29 -21.84 2.77
C LEU A 80 -3.03 -22.66 4.03
N ARG A 81 -3.35 -23.96 4.04
CA ARG A 81 -3.11 -24.86 5.18
C ARG A 81 -1.64 -24.93 5.57
N LYS A 82 -0.72 -24.91 4.59
CA LYS A 82 0.72 -24.93 4.84
C LYS A 82 1.22 -23.65 5.54
N ASN A 83 0.55 -22.52 5.31
CA ASN A 83 0.96 -21.20 5.80
C ASN A 83 0.02 -20.65 6.89
N ILE A 84 -0.94 -21.43 7.39
CA ILE A 84 -1.75 -21.09 8.56
C ILE A 84 -1.30 -22.01 9.69
N ALA A 85 -0.81 -21.43 10.77
CA ALA A 85 -0.44 -22.18 11.96
C ALA A 85 -1.69 -22.66 12.73
N THR A 86 -1.50 -23.60 13.64
CA THR A 86 -2.60 -24.22 14.40
C THR A 86 -3.38 -23.20 15.25
N ASP A 87 -2.73 -22.12 15.66
CA ASP A 87 -3.28 -20.95 16.38
C ASP A 87 -4.01 -19.94 15.45
N GLY A 88 -3.98 -20.16 14.13
CA GLY A 88 -4.55 -19.26 13.13
C GLY A 88 -3.59 -18.18 12.63
N THR A 89 -2.34 -18.14 13.10
CA THR A 89 -1.37 -17.14 12.66
C THR A 89 -0.87 -17.44 11.25
N LEU A 90 -0.80 -16.42 10.38
CA LEU A 90 -0.21 -16.57 9.05
C LEU A 90 1.32 -16.69 9.15
N LYS A 91 1.89 -17.66 8.44
CA LYS A 91 3.34 -17.93 8.34
C LYS A 91 3.85 -17.70 6.92
N GLY A 92 5.13 -17.40 6.80
CA GLY A 92 5.84 -17.36 5.52
C GLY A 92 5.36 -16.25 4.57
N LYS A 93 5.27 -16.57 3.27
CA LYS A 93 4.96 -15.58 2.21
C LYS A 93 3.56 -14.94 2.34
N LEU A 94 2.60 -15.61 2.99
CA LEU A 94 1.26 -15.05 3.23
C LEU A 94 1.26 -14.01 4.36
N ALA A 95 2.15 -14.15 5.35
CA ALA A 95 2.38 -13.09 6.32
C ALA A 95 3.09 -11.89 5.65
N LYS A 96 4.06 -12.15 4.77
CA LYS A 96 4.86 -11.10 4.09
C LYS A 96 4.10 -10.32 3.00
N ARG A 97 3.19 -10.97 2.25
CA ARG A 97 2.44 -10.28 1.17
C ARG A 97 1.52 -9.15 1.68
N THR A 98 1.15 -9.17 2.95
CA THR A 98 0.38 -8.09 3.56
C THR A 98 1.25 -6.93 4.07
N GLU A 99 2.58 -7.10 4.16
CA GLU A 99 3.48 -6.12 4.81
C GLU A 99 4.54 -5.49 3.89
N GLY A 100 4.83 -6.06 2.72
CA GLY A 100 6.10 -5.72 2.05
C GLY A 100 6.04 -5.06 0.67
N GLU A 101 4.96 -5.26 -0.11
CA GLU A 101 5.01 -4.96 -1.56
C GLU A 101 3.88 -4.02 -2.04
N GLY A 102 3.04 -3.52 -1.14
CA GLY A 102 1.98 -2.56 -1.45
C GLY A 102 2.47 -1.10 -1.45
N PHE A 103 1.58 -0.18 -1.83
CA PHE A 103 1.85 1.26 -1.74
C PHE A 103 2.22 1.66 -0.30
N SER A 104 3.44 2.14 -0.08
CA SER A 104 3.85 2.66 1.23
C SER A 104 3.54 4.15 1.31
N ILE A 105 2.34 4.48 1.81
CA ILE A 105 1.91 5.88 2.05
C ILE A 105 2.95 6.63 2.90
N GLY A 106 3.47 5.99 3.96
CA GLY A 106 4.47 6.60 4.84
C GLY A 106 5.78 6.87 4.12
N GLY A 107 6.28 5.91 3.32
CA GLY A 107 7.47 6.13 2.50
C GLY A 107 7.25 7.23 1.46
N PHE A 108 6.13 7.17 0.75
CA PHE A 108 5.77 8.18 -0.26
C PHE A 108 5.68 9.59 0.34
N ALA A 109 5.00 9.76 1.46
CA ALA A 109 4.86 11.03 2.15
C ALA A 109 6.21 11.58 2.64
N LEU A 110 7.10 10.70 3.15
CA LEU A 110 8.46 11.07 3.51
C LEU A 110 9.19 11.69 2.32
N GLY A 111 9.19 11.00 1.18
CA GLY A 111 9.78 11.50 -0.05
C GLY A 111 9.16 12.78 -0.59
N PHE A 112 7.83 12.86 -0.58
CA PHE A 112 7.09 13.94 -1.21
C PHE A 112 7.14 15.25 -0.43
N PHE A 113 7.01 15.20 0.89
CA PHE A 113 6.96 16.40 1.74
C PHE A 113 8.32 16.81 2.31
N LEU A 114 9.20 15.85 2.63
CA LEU A 114 10.54 16.15 3.18
C LEU A 114 11.64 16.10 2.10
N GLY A 115 11.31 15.68 0.87
CA GLY A 115 12.28 15.57 -0.21
C GLY A 115 13.43 14.61 0.13
N LEU A 116 14.66 15.06 -0.15
CA LEU A 116 15.89 14.31 0.10
C LEU A 116 16.07 13.93 1.58
N ILE A 117 15.64 14.81 2.50
CA ILE A 117 15.71 14.57 3.94
C ILE A 117 14.80 13.39 4.33
N GLY A 118 13.61 13.31 3.74
CA GLY A 118 12.68 12.19 3.97
C GLY A 118 13.23 10.85 3.50
N VAL A 119 13.97 10.84 2.38
CA VAL A 119 14.66 9.64 1.89
C VAL A 119 15.75 9.20 2.88
N LEU A 120 16.55 10.13 3.40
CA LEU A 120 17.56 9.84 4.42
C LEU A 120 16.95 9.29 5.71
N ILE A 121 15.83 9.88 6.16
CA ILE A 121 15.07 9.36 7.31
C ILE A 121 14.57 7.94 7.03
N ALA A 122 14.10 7.64 5.83
CA ALA A 122 13.69 6.29 5.47
C ALA A 122 14.85 5.26 5.55
N TYR A 123 16.10 5.70 5.33
CA TYR A 123 17.29 4.86 5.46
C TYR A 123 17.73 4.60 6.90
N VAL A 124 17.56 5.60 7.79
CA VAL A 124 18.11 5.57 9.16
C VAL A 124 17.04 5.21 10.20
N ALA A 125 15.81 5.68 10.05
CA ALA A 125 14.77 5.55 11.07
C ALA A 125 14.01 4.21 11.04
N PHE A 126 14.10 3.45 9.94
CA PHE A 126 13.44 2.14 9.83
C PHE A 126 14.46 1.03 9.62
N SER A 127 14.42 0.02 10.49
CA SER A 127 15.28 -1.18 10.44
C SER A 127 14.47 -2.47 10.22
N ASP A 128 13.17 -2.34 9.96
CA ASP A 128 12.22 -3.44 9.90
C ASP A 128 12.07 -4.04 8.48
N GLU A 129 11.41 -5.19 8.35
CA GLU A 129 11.23 -5.94 7.08
C GLU A 129 10.59 -5.07 5.96
N GLY A 130 9.85 -4.01 6.32
CA GLY A 130 9.25 -3.04 5.39
C GLY A 130 10.16 -1.89 4.91
N LYS A 131 11.42 -1.83 5.37
CA LYS A 131 12.38 -0.75 5.07
C LYS A 131 12.57 -0.52 3.57
N SER A 132 12.84 -1.59 2.82
CA SER A 132 13.10 -1.51 1.38
C SER A 132 11.93 -0.88 0.61
N ASN A 133 10.70 -1.24 1.00
CA ASN A 133 9.50 -0.69 0.37
C ASN A 133 9.32 0.80 0.71
N ARG A 134 9.50 1.20 1.97
CA ARG A 134 9.42 2.61 2.39
C ARG A 134 10.47 3.48 1.68
N ILE A 135 11.70 2.98 1.54
CA ILE A 135 12.78 3.68 0.82
C ILE A 135 12.42 3.86 -0.66
N LYS A 136 11.96 2.79 -1.33
CA LYS A 136 11.51 2.87 -2.73
C LYS A 136 10.43 3.93 -2.88
N TRP A 137 9.38 3.85 -2.06
CA TRP A 137 8.30 4.83 -2.11
C TRP A 137 8.73 6.25 -1.75
N SER A 138 9.75 6.43 -0.89
CA SER A 138 10.35 7.74 -0.61
C SER A 138 11.03 8.34 -1.85
N TRP A 139 11.73 7.52 -2.64
CA TRP A 139 12.28 7.99 -3.91
C TRP A 139 11.18 8.34 -4.93
N ILE A 140 10.11 7.54 -5.02
CA ILE A 140 8.95 7.88 -5.85
C ILE A 140 8.28 9.18 -5.39
N GLY A 141 8.10 9.37 -4.08
CA GLY A 141 7.53 10.58 -3.51
C GLY A 141 8.35 11.82 -3.86
N LEU A 142 9.68 11.73 -3.73
CA LEU A 142 10.59 12.80 -4.12
C LEU A 142 10.48 13.12 -5.62
N GLY A 143 10.49 12.09 -6.48
CA GLY A 143 10.32 12.28 -7.92
C GLY A 143 8.99 12.97 -8.27
N ALA A 144 7.90 12.57 -7.61
CA ALA A 144 6.59 13.19 -7.79
C ALA A 144 6.57 14.65 -7.32
N ALA A 145 7.21 14.98 -6.20
CA ALA A 145 7.31 16.35 -5.72
C ALA A 145 8.12 17.25 -6.66
N VAL A 146 9.22 16.74 -7.20
CA VAL A 146 10.02 17.45 -8.20
C VAL A 146 9.20 17.68 -9.47
N LEU A 147 8.54 16.65 -10.00
CA LEU A 147 7.69 16.79 -11.18
C LEU A 147 6.58 17.83 -10.98
N LEU A 148 5.89 17.78 -9.83
CA LEU A 148 4.87 18.75 -9.46
C LEU A 148 5.45 20.17 -9.41
N SER A 149 6.63 20.34 -8.79
CA SER A 149 7.29 21.64 -8.70
C SER A 149 7.62 22.23 -10.08
N ILE A 150 8.09 21.41 -11.02
CA ILE A 150 8.37 21.82 -12.40
C ILE A 150 7.09 22.27 -13.10
N ILE A 151 6.01 21.49 -13.00
CA ILE A 151 4.71 21.83 -13.59
C ILE A 151 4.20 23.16 -13.02
N LEU A 152 4.30 23.35 -11.70
CA LEU A 152 3.84 24.55 -11.01
C LEU A 152 4.66 25.78 -11.44
N VAL A 153 5.97 25.64 -11.56
CA VAL A 153 6.85 26.68 -12.09
C VAL A 153 6.46 27.04 -13.52
N VAL A 154 6.33 26.06 -14.43
CA VAL A 154 5.93 26.30 -15.82
C VAL A 154 4.57 26.98 -15.90
N ALA A 155 3.59 26.53 -15.12
CA ALA A 155 2.26 27.12 -15.06
C ALA A 155 2.29 28.58 -14.58
N VAL A 156 3.09 28.87 -13.54
CA VAL A 156 3.25 30.24 -13.02
C VAL A 156 3.94 31.14 -14.03
N PHE A 157 5.01 30.69 -14.68
CA PHE A 157 5.71 31.47 -15.70
C PHE A 157 4.82 31.72 -16.94
N SER A 158 4.03 30.72 -17.34
CA SER A 158 3.06 30.85 -18.44
C SER A 158 1.94 31.84 -18.09
N SER A 159 1.44 31.79 -16.86
CA SER A 159 0.45 32.75 -16.35
C SER A 159 1.01 34.17 -16.24
N VAL A 160 2.29 34.33 -15.85
CA VAL A 160 2.96 35.63 -15.81
C VAL A 160 3.12 36.20 -17.21
N LYS A 161 3.59 35.41 -18.19
CA LYS A 161 3.73 35.85 -19.59
C LYS A 161 2.39 36.34 -20.16
N ASN A 162 1.32 35.56 -20.00
CA ASN A 162 -0.02 35.91 -20.46
C ASN A 162 -0.66 37.11 -19.72
N SER A 163 -0.04 37.61 -18.64
CA SER A 163 -0.49 38.83 -17.94
C SER A 163 0.33 40.08 -18.35
N VAL A 164 1.39 39.92 -19.15
CA VAL A 164 2.31 40.99 -19.56
C VAL A 164 2.15 41.33 -21.05
N ASP A 165 1.69 40.37 -21.86
CA ASP A 165 1.12 40.61 -23.21
C ASP A 165 -0.34 41.07 -23.10
#